data_AF-A0A1L7VFE4-F1
#
_entry.id   AF-A0A1L7VFE4-F1
#
_cell.length_a   1.000
_cell.length_b   1.000
_cell.length_c   1.000
_cell.angle_alpha   90.00
_cell.angle_beta   90.00
_cell.angle_gamma   90.00
#
_symmetry.space_group_name_H-M   'P 1'
#
loop_
_entity.id
_entity.type
_entity.pdbx_description
1 polymer ?
#
loop_
_entity_poly.entity_id
_entity_poly.type
_entity_poly.pdbx_seq_one_letter_code
_entity_poly.pdbx_strand_id
1 'polypeptide(L)'
;MSPSPTYSLADVLAVAQIHPFYCSTQYPPDDKTIQDAREKAASKYERPDLKSWPLLRKADLYTVIERLINDTDARNTYRHNVYTSVTGGGGGVSKPLFFATDALENRRHRALFGDFLKKTGIIERGDWVLSTHHGGSLYSAEAGPYGASSPFLVDFDPCSNHNDFVIDTRMTIIEVLPLSSAESESDEIPKVLSDGETGVIAQTALTRLRHPVIRYITGDIGSLHPLPQKSVGRLAKHDVPHCRILRLQGRDHRFSFMWDGCDFQFDKLNTILSDPQSGVLLWQVILDKMQPSQEISLEIRLLSGQSSGDTAHFQTLLDRLKACLDVNDSNEHKFKVTFVNDALGFELSGTGRKVIRFVDRSL
;
A
#
# COMPACT_ATOMS: atom_id res chain seq x y z
N MET A 1 23.50 19.59 21.12
CA MET A 1 22.35 19.46 20.20
C MET A 1 21.84 18.04 20.31
N SER A 2 20.57 17.83 20.60
CA SER A 2 19.98 16.49 20.53
C SER A 2 20.10 15.99 19.08
N PRO A 3 20.50 14.72 18.83
CA PRO A 3 20.61 14.21 17.47
C PRO A 3 19.28 14.36 16.73
N SER A 4 19.34 14.69 15.43
CA SER A 4 18.16 14.75 14.57
C SER A 4 17.37 13.44 14.71
N PRO A 5 16.04 13.51 14.93
CA PRO A 5 15.22 12.33 15.13
C PRO A 5 15.01 11.54 13.83
N THR A 6 15.28 12.15 12.67
CA THR A 6 15.28 11.54 11.34
C THR A 6 16.70 11.49 10.77
N TYR A 7 16.92 10.57 9.83
CA TYR A 7 18.17 10.38 9.13
C TYR A 7 18.22 11.23 7.86
N SER A 8 19.42 11.65 7.47
CA SER A 8 19.60 12.36 6.20
C SER A 8 19.34 11.41 5.03
N LEU A 9 18.92 11.94 3.88
CA LEU A 9 18.79 11.11 2.68
C LEU A 9 20.12 10.42 2.35
N ALA A 10 21.26 11.09 2.51
CA ALA A 10 22.58 10.50 2.30
C ALA A 10 22.85 9.31 3.24
N ASP A 11 22.45 9.40 4.52
CA ASP A 11 22.61 8.31 5.48
C ASP A 11 21.83 7.07 5.02
N VAL A 12 20.55 7.23 4.65
CA VAL A 12 19.70 6.10 4.27
C VAL A 12 20.17 5.47 2.96
N LEU A 13 20.55 6.27 1.96
CA LEU A 13 21.09 5.76 0.70
C LEU A 13 22.42 5.02 0.91
N ALA A 14 23.31 5.52 1.78
CA ALA A 14 24.59 4.86 2.06
C ALA A 14 24.40 3.48 2.69
N VAL A 15 23.45 3.33 3.61
CA VAL A 15 23.13 2.01 4.20
C VAL A 15 22.42 1.12 3.18
N ALA A 16 21.52 1.67 2.37
CA ALA A 16 20.84 0.91 1.31
C ALA A 16 21.83 0.25 0.33
N GLN A 17 22.96 0.91 0.01
CA GLN A 17 23.98 0.38 -0.91
C GLN A 17 24.62 -0.93 -0.45
N ILE A 18 24.61 -1.20 0.86
CA ILE A 18 25.21 -2.39 1.47
C ILE A 18 24.14 -3.34 2.05
N HIS A 19 22.85 -3.00 1.89
CA HIS A 19 21.75 -3.79 2.42
C HIS A 19 21.27 -4.84 1.40
N PRO A 20 20.91 -6.07 1.83
CA PRO A 20 20.45 -7.13 0.93
C PRO A 20 19.20 -6.81 0.09
N PHE A 21 18.49 -5.73 0.40
CA PHE A 21 17.33 -5.29 -0.38
C PHE A 21 17.73 -4.65 -1.72
N TYR A 22 18.97 -4.19 -1.85
CA TYR A 22 19.42 -3.44 -3.03
C TYR A 22 20.75 -3.97 -3.60
N CYS A 23 21.37 -4.94 -2.94
CA CYS A 23 22.62 -5.53 -3.40
C CYS A 23 22.71 -7.01 -3.00
N SER A 24 23.74 -7.70 -3.48
CA SER A 24 23.91 -9.14 -3.29
C SER A 24 24.52 -9.53 -1.94
N THR A 25 24.50 -8.65 -0.93
CA THR A 25 25.01 -8.99 0.41
C THR A 25 24.14 -10.05 1.08
N GLN A 26 24.79 -10.90 1.89
CA GLN A 26 24.13 -12.05 2.51
C GLN A 26 23.19 -11.62 3.65
N TYR A 27 23.66 -10.73 4.53
CA TYR A 27 22.96 -10.30 5.73
C TYR A 27 22.89 -8.77 5.82
N PRO A 28 21.91 -8.21 6.57
CA PRO A 28 21.89 -6.80 6.89
C PRO A 28 23.18 -6.36 7.58
N PRO A 29 23.66 -5.12 7.34
CA PRO A 29 24.86 -4.60 8.00
C PRO A 29 24.64 -4.49 9.51
N ASP A 30 25.71 -4.70 10.27
CA ASP A 30 25.72 -4.47 11.72
C ASP A 30 25.85 -2.97 12.07
N ASP A 31 25.66 -2.63 13.34
CA ASP A 31 25.67 -1.25 13.82
C ASP A 31 26.97 -0.51 13.49
N LYS A 32 28.11 -1.22 13.55
CA LYS A 32 29.42 -0.66 13.22
C LYS A 32 29.52 -0.33 11.74
N THR A 33 29.11 -1.27 10.88
CA THR A 33 29.11 -1.09 9.43
C THR A 33 28.16 0.04 9.00
N ILE A 34 27.00 0.14 9.64
CA ILE A 34 26.06 1.26 9.45
C ILE A 34 26.73 2.59 9.82
N GLN A 35 27.38 2.67 10.97
CA GLN A 35 28.05 3.89 11.42
C GLN A 35 29.18 4.30 10.46
N ASP A 36 30.02 3.35 10.05
CA ASP A 36 31.10 3.59 9.08
C ASP A 36 30.55 4.08 7.72
N ALA A 37 29.42 3.52 7.26
CA ALA A 37 28.77 3.95 6.02
C ALA A 37 28.26 5.39 6.11
N ARG A 38 27.70 5.79 7.26
CA ARG A 38 27.20 7.15 7.50
C ARG A 38 28.32 8.17 7.59
N GLU A 39 29.41 7.85 8.28
CA GLU A 39 30.58 8.74 8.37
C GLU A 39 31.20 8.98 7.00
N LYS A 40 31.34 7.93 6.19
CA LYS A 40 31.76 8.05 4.79
C LYS A 40 30.78 8.91 3.99
N ALA A 41 29.48 8.72 4.18
CA ALA A 41 28.46 9.46 3.45
C ALA A 41 28.51 10.97 3.74
N ALA A 42 28.70 11.35 5.01
CA ALA A 42 28.82 12.73 5.44
C ALA A 42 29.97 13.47 4.73
N SER A 43 31.02 12.76 4.31
CA SER A 43 32.16 13.33 3.59
C SER A 43 32.01 13.34 2.06
N LYS A 44 31.07 12.56 1.50
CA LYS A 44 31.02 12.23 0.06
C LYS A 44 29.75 12.70 -0.66
N TYR A 45 28.61 12.81 0.03
CA TYR A 45 27.34 13.16 -0.61
C TYR A 45 27.00 14.63 -0.39
N GLU A 46 27.57 15.53 -1.19
CA GLU A 46 27.11 16.93 -1.21
C GLU A 46 25.67 17.05 -1.74
N ARG A 47 25.26 16.14 -2.65
CA ARG A 47 23.89 16.05 -3.21
C ARG A 47 23.49 14.59 -3.50
N PRO A 48 22.82 13.90 -2.56
CA PRO A 48 22.29 12.57 -2.83
C PRO A 48 21.21 12.61 -3.91
N ASP A 49 21.36 11.80 -4.96
CA ASP A 49 20.38 11.68 -6.03
C ASP A 49 19.46 10.49 -5.78
N LEU A 50 18.30 10.76 -5.17
CA LEU A 50 17.27 9.74 -4.98
C LEU A 50 16.71 9.25 -6.32
N LYS A 51 16.64 10.11 -7.35
CA LYS A 51 15.93 9.78 -8.58
C LYS A 51 16.65 8.69 -9.36
N SER A 52 17.97 8.57 -9.26
CA SER A 52 18.74 7.50 -9.91
C SER A 52 18.65 6.14 -9.21
N TRP A 53 18.00 6.04 -8.05
CA TRP A 53 17.84 4.76 -7.35
C TRP A 53 16.78 3.88 -8.02
N PRO A 54 17.01 2.55 -8.07
CA PRO A 54 16.01 1.61 -8.57
C PRO A 54 14.76 1.63 -7.69
N LEU A 55 13.62 1.28 -8.28
CA LEU A 55 12.38 1.08 -7.53
C LEU A 55 12.47 -0.20 -6.71
N LEU A 56 12.04 -0.15 -5.46
CA LEU A 56 11.92 -1.34 -4.61
C LEU A 56 10.51 -1.92 -4.79
N ARG A 57 10.42 -3.16 -5.28
CA ARG A 57 9.11 -3.81 -5.50
C ARG A 57 8.82 -4.85 -4.43
N LYS A 58 7.53 -5.12 -4.24
CA LYS A 58 7.05 -6.15 -3.32
C LYS A 58 7.61 -7.53 -3.66
N ALA A 59 7.74 -7.86 -4.95
CA ALA A 59 8.29 -9.11 -5.45
C ALA A 59 9.74 -9.34 -5.02
N ASP A 60 10.58 -8.31 -5.13
CA ASP A 60 12.00 -8.36 -4.72
C ASP A 60 12.11 -8.61 -3.21
N LEU A 61 11.29 -7.89 -2.44
CA LEU A 61 11.23 -8.02 -1.00
C LEU A 61 10.79 -9.42 -0.56
N TYR A 62 9.80 -10.04 -1.22
CA TYR A 62 9.36 -11.40 -0.86
C TYR A 62 10.53 -12.38 -0.88
N THR A 63 11.32 -12.38 -1.96
CA THR A 63 12.43 -13.31 -2.14
C THR A 63 13.53 -13.09 -1.09
N VAL A 64 13.94 -11.84 -0.89
CA VAL A 64 15.02 -11.51 0.05
C VAL A 64 14.59 -11.73 1.50
N ILE A 65 13.38 -11.29 1.87
CA ILE A 65 12.88 -11.38 3.24
C ILE A 65 12.60 -12.83 3.63
N GLU A 66 12.04 -13.64 2.72
CA GLU A 66 11.85 -15.08 2.97
C GLU A 66 13.18 -15.77 3.30
N ARG A 67 14.24 -15.48 2.52
CA ARG A 67 15.60 -15.97 2.81
C ARG A 67 16.07 -15.51 4.19
N LEU A 68 15.98 -14.21 4.49
CA LEU A 68 16.46 -13.63 5.75
C LEU A 68 15.67 -14.09 6.98
N ILE A 69 14.39 -14.46 6.84
CA ILE A 69 13.60 -14.98 7.95
C ILE A 69 13.96 -16.44 8.24
N ASN A 70 14.12 -17.24 7.19
CA ASN A 70 14.37 -18.68 7.32
C ASN A 70 15.83 -19.01 7.69
N ASP A 71 16.77 -18.11 7.41
CA ASP A 71 18.17 -18.29 7.80
C ASP A 71 18.39 -17.96 9.29
N THR A 72 18.86 -18.96 10.05
CA THR A 72 19.09 -18.91 11.50
C THR A 72 20.55 -18.69 11.90
N ASP A 73 21.45 -18.42 10.94
CA ASP A 73 22.84 -18.07 11.23
C ASP A 73 22.92 -16.85 12.17
N ALA A 74 23.78 -16.91 13.18
CA ALA A 74 23.90 -15.84 14.19
C ALA A 74 24.34 -14.49 13.60
N ARG A 75 24.97 -14.49 12.42
CA ARG A 75 25.37 -13.29 11.68
C ARG A 75 24.17 -12.61 11.01
N ASN A 76 23.06 -13.31 10.82
CA ASN A 76 21.85 -12.76 10.25
C ASN A 76 21.10 -11.91 11.28
N THR A 77 21.36 -10.60 11.27
CA THR A 77 20.77 -9.68 12.24
C THR A 77 19.35 -9.22 11.89
N TYR A 78 18.73 -9.72 10.81
CA TYR A 78 17.44 -9.25 10.31
C TYR A 78 16.30 -9.29 11.35
N ARG A 79 16.32 -10.30 12.23
CA ARG A 79 15.28 -10.51 13.25
C ARG A 79 15.63 -9.93 14.62
N HIS A 80 16.83 -9.38 14.80
CA HIS A 80 17.31 -8.99 16.13
C HIS A 80 16.73 -7.64 16.53
N ASN A 81 15.99 -7.57 17.63
CA ASN A 81 15.46 -6.32 18.20
C ASN A 81 14.61 -5.50 17.21
N VAL A 82 13.64 -6.15 16.57
CA VAL A 82 12.75 -5.52 15.58
C VAL A 82 11.28 -5.59 16.01
N TYR A 83 10.50 -4.61 15.58
CA TYR A 83 9.05 -4.72 15.47
C TYR A 83 8.71 -5.24 14.08
N THR A 84 7.80 -6.20 14.02
CA THR A 84 7.35 -6.79 12.77
C THR A 84 5.95 -6.29 12.44
N SER A 85 5.77 -5.78 11.22
CA SER A 85 4.46 -5.56 10.60
C SER A 85 4.27 -6.54 9.44
N VAL A 86 3.01 -6.83 9.11
CA VAL A 86 2.66 -7.76 8.02
C VAL A 86 1.75 -7.04 7.04
N THR A 87 1.97 -7.21 5.74
CA THR A 87 1.02 -6.71 4.73
C THR A 87 0.39 -7.82 3.92
N GLY A 88 -0.83 -7.58 3.46
CA GLY A 88 -1.59 -8.53 2.63
C GLY A 88 -2.84 -9.14 3.28
N GLY A 89 -3.20 -8.75 4.50
CA GLY A 89 -4.36 -9.30 5.19
C GLY A 89 -4.18 -10.76 5.60
N GLY A 90 -4.55 -11.10 6.83
CA GLY A 90 -4.40 -12.47 7.33
C GLY A 90 -5.28 -13.52 6.64
N GLY A 91 -6.09 -13.14 5.64
CA GLY A 91 -7.08 -13.99 4.97
C GLY A 91 -6.53 -15.13 4.10
N GLY A 92 -5.26 -15.50 4.23
CA GLY A 92 -4.69 -16.69 3.56
C GLY A 92 -4.51 -16.62 2.03
N VAL A 93 -5.12 -15.66 1.33
CA VAL A 93 -5.08 -15.57 -0.15
C VAL A 93 -3.86 -14.81 -0.68
N SER A 94 -3.26 -13.92 0.11
CA SER A 94 -2.06 -13.17 -0.28
C SER A 94 -0.87 -13.57 0.58
N LYS A 95 0.31 -13.75 -0.05
CA LYS A 95 1.54 -14.09 0.69
C LYS A 95 1.81 -12.91 1.64
N PRO A 96 1.81 -13.12 2.96
CA PRO A 96 2.10 -12.03 3.89
C PRO A 96 3.53 -11.53 3.64
N LEU A 97 3.71 -10.22 3.51
CA LEU A 97 5.05 -9.63 3.48
C LEU A 97 5.40 -9.12 4.87
N PHE A 98 6.50 -9.62 5.42
CA PHE A 98 6.99 -9.25 6.75
C PHE A 98 7.93 -8.05 6.64
N PHE A 99 7.63 -6.96 7.33
CA PHE A 99 8.53 -5.82 7.44
C PHE A 99 9.11 -5.75 8.85
N ALA A 100 10.42 -5.95 8.96
CA ALA A 100 11.17 -5.72 10.18
C ALA A 100 11.57 -4.24 10.28
N THR A 101 11.26 -3.60 11.41
CA THR A 101 11.73 -2.25 11.76
C THR A 101 12.50 -2.32 13.07
N ASP A 102 13.69 -1.75 13.15
CA ASP A 102 14.45 -1.73 14.40
C ASP A 102 13.64 -1.12 15.56
N ALA A 103 13.77 -1.68 16.76
CA ALA A 103 12.97 -1.28 17.91
C ALA A 103 13.17 0.17 18.34
N LEU A 104 14.39 0.69 18.24
CA LEU A 104 14.68 2.07 18.57
C LEU A 104 14.19 3.01 17.47
N GLU A 105 14.36 2.62 16.20
CA GLU A 105 13.82 3.35 15.05
C GLU A 105 12.29 3.46 15.11
N ASN A 106 11.59 2.37 15.41
CA ASN A 106 10.12 2.37 15.56
C ASN A 106 9.66 3.28 16.70
N ARG A 107 10.34 3.26 17.86
CA ARG A 107 10.02 4.16 18.99
C ARG A 107 10.22 5.63 18.61
N ARG A 108 11.35 5.96 17.95
CA ARG A 108 11.63 7.32 17.45
C ARG A 108 10.61 7.76 16.42
N HIS A 109 10.26 6.88 15.48
CA HIS A 109 9.26 7.16 14.47
C HIS A 109 7.89 7.50 15.09
N ARG A 110 7.44 6.71 16.07
CA ARG A 110 6.18 6.99 16.78
C ARG A 110 6.21 8.28 17.59
N ALA A 111 7.34 8.59 18.23
CA ALA A 111 7.51 9.86 18.93
C ALA A 111 7.48 11.06 17.96
N LEU A 112 8.13 10.94 16.80
CA LEU A 112 8.09 11.93 15.72
C LEU A 112 6.67 12.15 15.19
N PHE A 113 5.93 11.07 14.94
CA PHE A 113 4.56 11.17 14.47
C PHE A 113 3.66 11.82 15.52
N GLY A 114 3.84 11.51 16.80
CA GLY A 114 3.12 12.18 17.89
C GLY A 114 3.40 13.69 17.93
N ASP A 115 4.66 14.10 17.76
CA ASP A 115 5.04 15.52 17.67
C ASP A 115 4.45 16.19 16.42
N PHE A 116 4.40 15.49 15.29
CA PHE A 116 3.74 15.95 14.07
C PHE A 116 2.24 16.18 14.28
N LEU A 117 1.53 15.25 14.91
CA LEU A 117 0.09 15.41 15.24
C LEU A 117 -0.16 16.60 16.17
N LYS A 118 0.75 16.85 17.11
CA LYS A 118 0.71 18.04 17.97
C LYS A 118 0.94 19.33 17.19
N LYS A 119 1.97 19.38 16.33
CA LYS A 119 2.31 20.57 15.51
C LYS A 119 1.20 20.95 14.53
N THR A 120 0.49 19.95 14.03
CA THR A 120 -0.65 20.12 13.12
C THR A 120 -1.94 20.51 13.84
N GLY A 121 -1.96 20.50 15.17
CA GLY A 121 -3.16 20.80 15.97
C GLY A 121 -4.25 19.73 15.84
N ILE A 122 -3.88 18.51 15.42
CA ILE A 122 -4.82 17.37 15.39
C ILE A 122 -5.04 16.83 16.80
N ILE A 123 -3.99 16.85 17.63
CA ILE A 123 -4.04 16.46 19.03
C ILE A 123 -3.51 17.60 19.88
N GLU A 124 -4.31 18.07 20.83
CA GLU A 124 -3.97 19.08 21.80
C GLU A 124 -4.01 18.55 23.24
N ARG A 125 -3.56 19.38 24.19
CA ARG A 125 -3.57 19.01 25.60
C ARG A 125 -5.03 18.92 26.08
N GLY A 126 -5.42 17.74 26.56
CA GLY A 126 -6.76 17.46 27.07
C GLY A 126 -7.54 16.51 26.17
N ASP A 127 -7.08 16.31 24.94
CA ASP A 127 -7.68 15.34 24.03
C ASP A 127 -7.40 13.91 24.48
N TRP A 128 -8.37 13.04 24.24
CA TRP A 128 -8.22 11.60 24.39
C TRP A 128 -8.15 10.95 23.01
N VAL A 129 -7.03 10.25 22.76
CA VAL A 129 -6.79 9.58 21.48
C VAL A 129 -7.02 8.10 21.67
N LEU A 130 -8.02 7.57 20.95
CA LEU A 130 -8.27 6.15 20.87
C LEU A 130 -7.81 5.63 19.51
N SER A 131 -6.76 4.81 19.50
CA SER A 131 -6.38 4.04 18.31
C SER A 131 -7.06 2.69 18.38
N THR A 132 -8.12 2.49 17.59
CA THR A 132 -8.77 1.18 17.45
C THR A 132 -8.27 0.47 16.20
N HIS A 133 -8.00 -0.83 16.34
CA HIS A 133 -7.78 -1.73 15.23
C HIS A 133 -9.04 -2.59 15.10
N HIS A 134 -9.85 -2.38 14.07
CA HIS A 134 -11.10 -3.11 13.86
C HIS A 134 -10.93 -4.11 12.71
N GLY A 135 -10.30 -5.26 12.98
CA GLY A 135 -10.11 -6.34 11.99
C GLY A 135 -8.72 -6.97 12.03
N GLY A 136 -8.68 -8.31 11.94
CA GLY A 136 -7.52 -9.16 12.26
C GLY A 136 -6.36 -9.11 11.27
N SER A 137 -5.14 -9.14 11.85
CA SER A 137 -3.81 -9.01 11.23
C SER A 137 -3.39 -7.56 11.03
N LEU A 138 -2.37 -7.14 11.81
CA LEU A 138 -1.72 -5.83 11.81
C LEU A 138 -1.52 -5.26 10.39
N TYR A 139 -2.49 -4.52 9.86
CA TYR A 139 -2.43 -4.02 8.49
C TYR A 139 -1.43 -2.87 8.36
N SER A 140 -0.58 -3.00 7.33
CA SER A 140 0.39 -2.07 6.74
C SER A 140 0.87 -0.89 7.59
N ALA A 141 2.00 -1.13 8.25
CA ALA A 141 2.93 -0.10 8.66
C ALA A 141 4.28 -0.32 7.94
N GLU A 142 4.25 -0.54 6.62
CA GLU A 142 5.45 -0.80 5.80
C GLU A 142 6.48 0.29 6.03
N ALA A 143 6.04 1.54 6.21
CA ALA A 143 6.87 2.65 6.67
C ALA A 143 6.57 3.12 8.11
N GLY A 144 5.45 2.73 8.73
CA GLY A 144 4.96 3.30 9.99
C GLY A 144 3.98 4.46 9.72
N PRO A 145 3.51 5.19 10.74
CA PRO A 145 2.58 6.30 10.52
C PRO A 145 3.31 7.56 10.02
N TYR A 146 2.91 8.09 8.87
CA TYR A 146 3.57 9.26 8.24
C TYR A 146 2.61 10.31 7.69
N GLY A 147 1.30 10.09 7.82
CA GLY A 147 0.27 11.01 7.35
C GLY A 147 -0.92 11.06 8.29
N ALA A 148 -1.60 12.21 8.33
CA ALA A 148 -2.79 12.42 9.14
C ALA A 148 -3.83 13.23 8.37
N SER A 149 -5.10 12.90 8.54
CA SER A 149 -6.22 13.61 7.92
C SER A 149 -7.08 14.26 9.00
N SER A 150 -7.51 15.49 8.74
CA SER A 150 -8.42 16.23 9.63
C SER A 150 -9.17 17.28 8.83
N PRO A 151 -10.49 17.48 9.03
CA PRO A 151 -11.27 18.52 8.33
C PRO A 151 -10.70 19.95 8.49
N PHE A 152 -9.93 20.18 9.56
CA PHE A 152 -9.27 21.45 9.82
C PHE A 152 -8.01 21.69 8.96
N LEU A 153 -7.46 20.62 8.37
CA LEU A 153 -6.19 20.60 7.64
C LEU A 153 -6.30 20.18 6.17
N VAL A 154 -7.37 19.49 5.80
CA VAL A 154 -7.60 19.04 4.43
C VAL A 154 -8.98 19.49 3.98
N ASP A 155 -9.14 19.76 2.68
CA ASP A 155 -10.44 20.03 2.11
C ASP A 155 -11.22 18.72 2.05
N PHE A 156 -12.22 18.61 2.92
CA PHE A 156 -13.05 17.42 2.99
C PHE A 156 -14.25 17.60 2.06
N ASP A 157 -14.31 16.76 1.03
CA ASP A 157 -15.47 16.61 0.16
C ASP A 157 -16.05 15.20 0.37
N PRO A 158 -17.22 15.07 1.02
CA PRO A 158 -17.85 13.77 1.29
C PRO A 158 -18.29 13.03 0.02
N CYS A 159 -18.36 13.72 -1.12
CA CYS A 159 -18.69 13.12 -2.41
C CYS A 159 -17.44 12.72 -3.22
N SER A 160 -16.25 12.92 -2.65
CA SER A 160 -14.99 12.65 -3.35
C SER A 160 -14.49 11.23 -3.11
N ASN A 161 -14.02 10.58 -4.17
CA ASN A 161 -13.47 9.22 -4.12
C ASN A 161 -11.99 9.18 -3.71
N HIS A 162 -11.55 10.13 -2.87
CA HIS A 162 -10.17 10.23 -2.43
C HIS A 162 -10.08 10.67 -0.97
N ASN A 163 -8.94 10.37 -0.35
CA ASN A 163 -8.63 10.79 1.00
C ASN A 163 -7.35 11.62 1.00
N ASP A 164 -7.43 12.83 1.55
CA ASP A 164 -6.28 13.72 1.69
C ASP A 164 -5.63 13.55 3.07
N PHE A 165 -4.31 13.43 3.07
CA PHE A 165 -3.49 13.35 4.28
C PHE A 165 -2.42 14.44 4.24
N VAL A 166 -2.24 15.16 5.35
CA VAL A 166 -1.03 15.95 5.55
C VAL A 166 0.11 15.00 5.90
N ILE A 167 1.24 15.14 5.22
CA ILE A 167 2.48 14.39 5.49
C ILE A 167 3.64 15.34 5.81
N ASP A 168 4.62 14.87 6.58
CA ASP A 168 5.88 15.59 6.84
C ASP A 168 7.02 14.98 6.02
N THR A 169 7.53 15.76 5.08
CA THR A 169 8.62 15.38 4.16
C THR A 169 9.96 15.12 4.85
N ARG A 170 10.13 15.52 6.11
CA ARG A 170 11.31 15.21 6.93
C ARG A 170 11.30 13.76 7.41
N MET A 171 10.11 13.15 7.51
CA MET A 171 9.93 11.76 7.95
C MET A 171 9.90 10.78 6.77
N THR A 172 9.28 11.19 5.66
CA THR A 172 9.13 10.37 4.46
C THR A 172 9.19 11.22 3.21
N ILE A 173 9.86 10.74 2.17
CA ILE A 173 9.80 11.34 0.84
C ILE A 173 8.80 10.52 0.02
N ILE A 174 7.87 11.21 -0.63
CA ILE A 174 6.88 10.60 -1.52
C ILE A 174 7.18 11.06 -2.94
N GLU A 175 7.20 10.11 -3.87
CA GLU A 175 7.26 10.35 -5.31
C GLU A 175 5.98 9.81 -5.94
N VAL A 176 5.44 10.55 -6.91
CA VAL A 176 4.34 10.07 -7.75
C VAL A 176 4.91 9.72 -9.11
N LEU A 177 4.75 8.48 -9.54
CA LEU A 177 5.35 7.94 -10.76
C LEU A 177 4.26 7.59 -11.79
N PRO A 178 4.58 7.55 -13.10
CA PRO A 178 3.65 7.09 -14.12
C PRO A 178 3.05 5.73 -13.75
N LEU A 179 1.76 5.53 -14.05
CA LEU A 179 1.06 4.30 -13.67
C LEU A 179 1.71 3.01 -14.23
N SER A 180 2.38 3.09 -15.37
CA SER A 180 3.15 1.98 -15.95
C SER A 180 4.29 1.49 -15.05
N SER A 181 4.74 2.31 -14.09
CA SER A 181 5.82 1.95 -13.16
C SER A 181 5.42 0.85 -12.18
N ALA A 182 4.12 0.64 -11.94
CA ALA A 182 3.64 -0.44 -11.07
C ALA A 182 3.96 -1.83 -11.64
N GLU A 183 3.87 -1.99 -12.96
CA GLU A 183 3.95 -3.30 -13.64
C GLU A 183 5.26 -3.51 -14.41
N SER A 184 5.90 -2.42 -14.86
CA SER A 184 7.09 -2.52 -15.69
C SER A 184 8.27 -3.12 -14.92
N GLU A 185 8.74 -4.30 -15.33
CA GLU A 185 10.04 -4.85 -14.91
C GLU A 185 11.23 -4.13 -15.57
N SER A 186 10.98 -3.04 -16.29
CA SER A 186 12.05 -2.23 -16.86
C SER A 186 12.90 -1.61 -15.76
N ASP A 187 14.22 -1.72 -15.93
CA ASP A 187 15.22 -0.99 -15.14
C ASP A 187 15.27 0.51 -15.50
N GLU A 188 14.46 0.96 -16.46
CA GLU A 188 14.36 2.39 -16.78
C GLU A 188 13.79 3.17 -15.59
N ILE A 189 14.53 4.20 -15.22
CA ILE A 189 14.23 5.05 -14.08
C ILE A 189 13.07 5.98 -14.46
N PRO A 190 11.89 5.83 -13.83
CA PRO A 190 10.73 6.63 -14.20
C PRO A 190 10.90 8.07 -13.71
N LYS A 191 10.47 9.01 -14.57
CA LYS A 191 10.41 10.43 -14.22
C LYS A 191 9.25 10.67 -13.26
N VAL A 192 9.54 11.32 -12.13
CA VAL A 192 8.53 11.77 -11.16
C VAL A 192 7.56 12.75 -11.83
N LEU A 193 6.27 12.53 -11.61
CA LEU A 193 5.18 13.38 -12.06
C LEU A 193 5.14 14.69 -11.28
N SER A 194 4.53 15.70 -11.86
CA SER A 194 4.36 17.03 -11.29
C SER A 194 3.28 17.03 -10.21
N ASP A 195 3.24 18.07 -9.39
CA ASP A 195 2.18 18.28 -8.40
C ASP A 195 0.79 18.22 -9.07
N GLY A 196 -0.14 17.51 -8.43
CA GLY A 196 -1.51 17.29 -8.91
C GLY A 196 -1.68 16.16 -9.93
N GLU A 197 -0.61 15.72 -10.60
CA GLU A 197 -0.69 14.58 -11.50
C GLU A 197 -0.90 13.28 -10.72
N THR A 198 -1.77 12.41 -11.24
CA THR A 198 -2.12 11.14 -10.60
C THR A 198 -1.22 10.02 -11.11
N GLY A 199 -0.69 9.23 -10.20
CA GLY A 199 0.21 8.12 -10.51
C GLY A 199 0.37 7.15 -9.35
N VAL A 200 1.31 6.21 -9.50
CA VAL A 200 1.64 5.23 -8.48
C VAL A 200 2.53 5.88 -7.43
N ILE A 201 2.27 5.59 -6.16
CA ILE A 201 3.02 6.14 -5.03
C ILE A 201 4.27 5.30 -4.78
N ALA A 202 5.42 5.98 -4.78
CA ALA A 202 6.68 5.45 -4.29
C ALA A 202 7.07 6.14 -2.98
N GLN A 203 7.53 5.38 -2.00
CA GLN A 203 7.87 5.87 -0.68
C GLN A 203 9.34 5.63 -0.32
N THR A 204 9.98 6.66 0.25
CA THR A 204 11.29 6.55 0.90
C THR A 204 11.21 6.98 2.36
N ALA A 205 11.49 6.07 3.29
CA ALA A 205 11.44 6.33 4.72
C ALA A 205 12.76 6.93 5.24
N LEU A 206 12.68 8.09 5.91
CA LEU A 206 13.84 8.76 6.54
C LEU A 206 13.97 8.46 8.04
N THR A 207 13.14 7.55 8.54
CA THR A 207 13.10 7.15 9.95
C THR A 207 13.72 5.77 10.20
N ARG A 208 14.28 5.15 9.15
CA ARG A 208 14.86 3.80 9.17
C ARG A 208 16.23 3.79 8.50
N LEU A 209 17.21 3.19 9.14
CA LEU A 209 18.51 2.88 8.55
C LEU A 209 18.71 1.39 8.44
N ARG A 210 18.38 0.63 9.49
CA ARG A 210 18.75 -0.77 9.57
C ARG A 210 18.13 -1.63 8.46
N HIS A 211 16.87 -1.37 8.16
CA HIS A 211 16.13 -1.99 7.06
C HIS A 211 15.54 -0.87 6.19
N PRO A 212 16.36 -0.26 5.32
CA PRO A 212 16.00 0.96 4.62
C PRO A 212 14.97 0.67 3.53
N VAL A 213 13.93 1.51 3.46
CA VAL A 213 12.88 1.46 2.46
C VAL A 213 13.04 2.69 1.57
N ILE A 214 13.55 2.49 0.36
CA ILE A 214 13.92 3.51 -0.62
C ILE A 214 13.10 3.25 -1.88
N ARG A 215 12.40 4.27 -2.37
CA ARG A 215 11.54 4.22 -3.58
C ARG A 215 10.67 2.96 -3.67
N TYR A 216 10.08 2.57 -2.55
CA TYR A 216 9.22 1.41 -2.48
C TYR A 216 7.86 1.70 -3.08
N ILE A 217 7.44 0.89 -4.05
CA ILE A 217 6.11 0.99 -4.67
C ILE A 217 5.06 0.44 -3.71
N THR A 218 4.22 1.32 -3.16
CA THR A 218 3.20 0.94 -2.15
C THR A 218 2.03 0.16 -2.76
N GLY A 219 1.82 0.35 -4.06
CA GLY A 219 0.67 -0.16 -4.80
C GLY A 219 -0.55 0.75 -4.71
N ASP A 220 -0.43 1.90 -4.02
CA ASP A 220 -1.48 2.92 -3.96
C ASP A 220 -1.34 3.90 -5.13
N ILE A 221 -2.49 4.44 -5.56
CA ILE A 221 -2.59 5.53 -6.51
C ILE A 221 -2.86 6.83 -5.76
N GLY A 222 -2.19 7.89 -6.19
CA GLY A 222 -2.48 9.21 -5.67
C GLY A 222 -1.76 10.32 -6.38
N SER A 223 -1.79 11.48 -5.74
CA SER A 223 -1.14 12.70 -6.22
C SER A 223 -0.62 13.51 -5.03
N LEU A 224 0.39 14.34 -5.28
CA LEU A 224 0.93 15.26 -4.28
C LEU A 224 0.49 16.69 -4.57
N HIS A 225 0.11 17.40 -3.52
CA HIS A 225 -0.38 18.77 -3.60
C HIS A 225 0.30 19.66 -2.55
N PRO A 226 0.35 20.98 -2.77
CA PRO A 226 0.69 21.93 -1.72
C PRO A 226 -0.37 21.94 -0.60
N LEU A 227 -0.01 22.48 0.56
CA LEU A 227 -0.98 22.68 1.64
C LEU A 227 -2.04 23.71 1.22
N PRO A 228 -3.33 23.47 1.55
CA PRO A 228 -4.36 24.46 1.34
C PRO A 228 -4.14 25.65 2.30
N GLN A 229 -4.56 26.84 1.88
CA GLN A 229 -4.28 28.09 2.59
C GLN A 229 -4.77 28.07 4.06
N LYS A 230 -5.89 27.37 4.32
CA LYS A 230 -6.46 27.19 5.66
C LYS A 230 -5.50 26.45 6.63
N SER A 231 -4.67 25.56 6.10
CA SER A 231 -3.74 24.73 6.87
C SER A 231 -2.43 25.46 7.12
N VAL A 232 -2.00 26.29 6.16
CA VAL A 232 -0.82 27.15 6.30
C VAL A 232 -0.94 28.07 7.51
N GLY A 233 -2.15 28.60 7.78
CA GLY A 233 -2.40 29.46 8.95
C GLY A 233 -2.34 28.74 10.31
N ARG A 234 -2.40 27.40 10.32
CA ARG A 234 -2.39 26.58 11.55
C ARG A 234 -1.01 26.05 11.91
N LEU A 235 -0.12 25.97 10.94
CA LEU A 235 1.23 25.44 11.12
C LEU A 235 2.22 26.55 11.45
N ALA A 236 3.26 26.21 12.20
CA ALA A 236 4.38 27.12 12.40
C ALA A 236 5.05 27.40 11.04
N LYS A 237 5.44 28.67 10.79
CA LYS A 237 6.02 29.10 9.50
C LYS A 237 7.21 28.25 9.03
N HIS A 238 8.00 27.72 9.96
CA HIS A 238 9.15 26.89 9.65
C HIS A 238 8.79 25.43 9.31
N ASP A 239 7.61 24.95 9.68
CA ASP A 239 7.12 23.61 9.36
C ASP A 239 6.40 23.57 8.01
N VAL A 240 5.77 24.68 7.58
CA VAL A 240 5.00 24.78 6.32
C VAL A 240 5.77 24.23 5.10
N PRO A 241 7.05 24.56 4.87
CA PRO A 241 7.79 24.05 3.69
C PRO A 241 7.98 22.53 3.69
N HIS A 242 7.84 21.89 4.84
CA HIS A 242 8.02 20.45 5.01
C HIS A 242 6.72 19.67 4.95
N CYS A 243 5.58 20.34 4.97
CA CYS A 243 4.27 19.69 4.96
C CYS A 243 3.66 19.70 3.55
N ARG A 244 3.07 18.57 3.15
CA ARG A 244 2.42 18.37 1.84
C ARG A 244 1.10 17.64 2.01
N ILE A 245 0.21 17.77 1.03
CA ILE A 245 -0.99 16.92 0.94
C ILE A 245 -0.67 15.73 0.04
N LEU A 246 -0.82 14.53 0.59
CA LEU A 246 -0.88 13.29 -0.15
C LEU A 246 -2.35 12.92 -0.34
N ARG A 247 -2.81 12.98 -1.58
CA ARG A 247 -4.15 12.56 -1.98
C ARG A 247 -4.12 11.10 -2.38
N LEU A 248 -4.70 10.23 -1.57
CA LEU A 248 -4.86 8.80 -1.87
C LEU A 248 -6.18 8.57 -2.60
N GLN A 249 -6.12 7.99 -3.78
CA GLN A 249 -7.29 7.62 -4.59
C GLN A 249 -7.61 6.13 -4.47
N GLY A 250 -7.01 5.43 -3.50
CA GLY A 250 -7.10 3.99 -3.34
C GLY A 250 -6.04 3.24 -4.15
N ARG A 251 -6.37 2.04 -4.58
CA ARG A 251 -5.52 1.19 -5.43
C ARG A 251 -5.83 1.41 -6.91
N ASP A 252 -5.01 0.86 -7.79
CA ASP A 252 -5.34 0.86 -9.22
C ASP A 252 -6.58 0.01 -9.51
N HIS A 253 -7.72 0.66 -9.78
CA HIS A 253 -8.97 0.00 -10.12
C HIS A 253 -8.94 -0.73 -11.46
N ARG A 254 -7.89 -0.55 -12.28
CA ARG A 254 -7.67 -1.37 -13.47
C ARG A 254 -7.22 -2.78 -13.11
N PHE A 255 -6.62 -2.95 -11.93
CA PHE A 255 -5.96 -4.19 -11.51
C PHE A 255 -6.49 -4.75 -10.20
N SER A 256 -7.31 -3.99 -9.46
CA SER A 256 -7.85 -4.41 -8.16
C SER A 256 -9.17 -3.74 -7.78
N PHE A 257 -9.82 -4.26 -6.74
CA PHE A 257 -10.98 -3.66 -6.10
C PHE A 257 -10.97 -3.97 -4.59
N MET A 258 -11.62 -3.13 -3.80
CA MET A 258 -11.75 -3.31 -2.35
C MET A 258 -13.13 -3.87 -2.01
N TRP A 259 -13.19 -4.91 -1.19
CA TRP A 259 -14.44 -5.44 -0.65
C TRP A 259 -14.22 -5.96 0.78
N ASP A 260 -15.14 -5.64 1.69
CA ASP A 260 -15.10 -6.05 3.11
C ASP A 260 -13.76 -5.74 3.80
N GLY A 261 -13.14 -4.60 3.48
CA GLY A 261 -11.86 -4.16 4.03
C GLY A 261 -10.62 -4.84 3.45
N CYS A 262 -10.78 -5.69 2.44
CA CYS A 262 -9.70 -6.41 1.77
C CYS A 262 -9.54 -5.96 0.31
N ASP A 263 -8.29 -5.83 -0.15
CA ASP A 263 -7.95 -5.55 -1.55
C ASP A 263 -7.79 -6.86 -2.35
N PHE A 264 -8.55 -7.00 -3.44
CA PHE A 264 -8.50 -8.17 -4.33
C PHE A 264 -7.94 -7.78 -5.70
N GLN A 265 -7.03 -8.60 -6.23
CA GLN A 265 -6.39 -8.38 -7.53
C GLN A 265 -7.15 -9.12 -8.63
N PHE A 266 -7.43 -8.46 -9.76
CA PHE A 266 -8.12 -9.08 -10.89
C PHE A 266 -7.36 -10.26 -11.48
N ASP A 267 -6.03 -10.27 -11.45
CA ASP A 267 -5.24 -11.38 -11.99
C ASP A 267 -5.49 -12.71 -11.27
N LYS A 268 -5.71 -12.67 -9.95
CA LYS A 268 -6.03 -13.87 -9.17
C LYS A 268 -7.39 -14.43 -9.54
N LEU A 269 -8.40 -13.57 -9.65
CA LEU A 269 -9.72 -13.96 -10.15
C LEU A 269 -9.64 -14.45 -11.58
N ASN A 270 -8.86 -13.78 -12.43
CA ASN A 270 -8.67 -14.15 -13.82
C ASN A 270 -8.01 -15.54 -13.95
N THR A 271 -7.08 -15.89 -13.06
CA THR A 271 -6.45 -17.22 -13.01
C THR A 271 -7.46 -18.32 -12.70
N ILE A 272 -8.40 -18.06 -11.77
CA ILE A 272 -9.46 -19.02 -11.42
C ILE A 272 -10.49 -19.12 -12.54
N LEU A 273 -10.93 -17.97 -13.07
CA LEU A 273 -12.04 -17.90 -14.01
C LEU A 273 -11.62 -18.26 -15.44
N SER A 274 -10.37 -18.06 -15.83
CA SER A 274 -9.85 -18.45 -17.15
C SER A 274 -9.28 -19.87 -17.19
N ASP A 275 -9.25 -20.57 -16.06
CA ASP A 275 -8.92 -21.99 -16.00
C ASP A 275 -9.88 -22.76 -16.93
N PRO A 276 -9.39 -23.53 -17.93
CA PRO A 276 -10.26 -24.28 -18.83
C PRO A 276 -11.23 -25.21 -18.10
N GLN A 277 -10.86 -25.67 -16.90
CA GLN A 277 -11.75 -26.48 -16.07
C GLN A 277 -12.94 -25.66 -15.57
N SER A 278 -12.81 -24.35 -15.33
CA SER A 278 -13.90 -23.49 -14.82
C SER A 278 -15.13 -23.47 -15.74
N GLY A 279 -14.94 -23.64 -17.05
CA GLY A 279 -16.00 -23.55 -18.05
C GLY A 279 -16.60 -22.13 -18.20
N VAL A 280 -15.95 -21.11 -17.64
CA VAL A 280 -16.41 -19.71 -17.71
C VAL A 280 -15.91 -19.07 -19.01
N LEU A 281 -16.83 -18.44 -19.74
CA LEU A 281 -16.56 -17.73 -20.99
C LEU A 281 -16.37 -16.23 -20.77
N LEU A 282 -17.25 -15.63 -19.96
CA LEU A 282 -17.20 -14.22 -19.59
C LEU A 282 -17.53 -14.05 -18.11
N TRP A 283 -16.98 -13.01 -17.51
CA TRP A 283 -17.25 -12.67 -16.12
C TRP A 283 -17.18 -11.17 -15.88
N GLN A 284 -17.86 -10.74 -14.82
CA GLN A 284 -17.93 -9.35 -14.38
C GLN A 284 -18.01 -9.31 -12.85
N VAL A 285 -17.29 -8.37 -12.25
CA VAL A 285 -17.36 -8.07 -10.82
C VAL A 285 -18.20 -6.81 -10.63
N ILE A 286 -19.14 -6.84 -9.69
CA ILE A 286 -20.01 -5.72 -9.36
C ILE A 286 -19.96 -5.47 -7.85
N LEU A 287 -19.69 -4.24 -7.44
CA LEU A 287 -19.93 -3.76 -6.08
C LEU A 287 -21.24 -2.99 -6.04
N ASP A 288 -22.08 -3.29 -5.06
CA ASP A 288 -23.37 -2.61 -4.89
C ASP A 288 -23.67 -2.37 -3.40
N LYS A 289 -24.48 -1.35 -3.11
CA LYS A 289 -24.79 -0.94 -1.74
C LYS A 289 -26.07 -1.59 -1.26
N MET A 290 -25.96 -2.50 -0.30
CA MET A 290 -27.09 -3.23 0.27
C MET A 290 -28.06 -2.29 1.00
N GLN A 291 -29.35 -2.55 0.85
CA GLN A 291 -30.40 -1.88 1.62
C GLN A 291 -31.05 -2.89 2.57
N PRO A 292 -31.29 -2.54 3.85
CA PRO A 292 -31.08 -1.24 4.49
C PRO A 292 -29.67 -1.04 5.10
N SER A 293 -28.84 -2.09 5.18
CA SER A 293 -27.59 -2.08 5.99
C SER A 293 -26.51 -1.11 5.51
N GLN A 294 -26.60 -0.62 4.27
CA GLN A 294 -25.58 0.20 3.59
C GLN A 294 -24.24 -0.50 3.41
N GLU A 295 -24.16 -1.81 3.69
CA GLU A 295 -22.96 -2.60 3.48
C GLU A 295 -22.68 -2.78 1.98
N ILE A 296 -21.40 -2.90 1.62
CA ILE A 296 -21.00 -3.16 0.23
C ILE A 296 -21.11 -4.66 -0.04
N SER A 297 -21.95 -5.03 -0.99
CA SER A 297 -22.07 -6.38 -1.54
C SER A 297 -21.16 -6.57 -2.75
N LEU A 298 -20.69 -7.81 -2.94
CA LEU A 298 -19.90 -8.24 -4.08
C LEU A 298 -20.70 -9.29 -4.88
N GLU A 299 -21.04 -8.94 -6.11
CA GLU A 299 -21.63 -9.87 -7.08
C GLU A 299 -20.60 -10.25 -8.15
N ILE A 300 -20.43 -11.54 -8.40
CA ILE A 300 -19.71 -12.05 -9.56
C ILE A 300 -20.70 -12.64 -10.55
N ARG A 301 -20.80 -12.03 -11.73
CA ARG A 301 -21.61 -12.54 -12.84
C ARG A 301 -20.76 -13.43 -13.72
N LEU A 302 -21.27 -14.61 -14.06
CA LEU A 302 -20.58 -15.61 -14.87
C LEU A 302 -21.45 -16.04 -16.04
N LEU A 303 -20.86 -16.08 -17.24
CA LEU A 303 -21.41 -16.77 -18.40
C LEU A 303 -20.60 -18.04 -18.60
N SER A 304 -21.25 -19.20 -18.53
CA SER A 304 -20.59 -20.49 -18.71
C SER A 304 -20.94 -21.11 -20.07
N GLY A 305 -19.97 -21.83 -20.65
CA GLY A 305 -20.19 -22.64 -21.84
C GLY A 305 -20.78 -24.02 -21.54
N GLN A 306 -20.86 -24.40 -20.26
CA GLN A 306 -21.47 -25.64 -19.80
C GLN A 306 -22.90 -25.39 -19.33
N SER A 307 -23.79 -26.36 -19.57
CA SER A 307 -25.18 -26.28 -19.13
C SER A 307 -25.26 -26.20 -17.60
N SER A 308 -26.16 -25.39 -17.05
CA SER A 308 -26.39 -25.12 -15.62
C SER A 308 -26.74 -26.34 -14.73
N GLY A 309 -26.60 -27.57 -15.25
CA GLY A 309 -26.94 -28.82 -14.58
C GLY A 309 -25.79 -29.52 -13.84
N ASP A 310 -24.53 -29.15 -14.06
CA ASP A 310 -23.39 -29.78 -13.38
C ASP A 310 -23.09 -29.10 -12.03
N THR A 311 -23.94 -29.43 -11.05
CA THR A 311 -23.91 -28.85 -9.69
C THR A 311 -22.61 -29.08 -8.94
N ALA A 312 -21.92 -30.21 -9.17
CA ALA A 312 -20.66 -30.51 -8.50
C ALA A 312 -19.51 -29.62 -9.00
N HIS A 313 -19.49 -29.37 -10.32
CA HIS A 313 -18.53 -28.47 -10.93
C HIS A 313 -18.70 -27.03 -10.45
N PHE A 314 -19.95 -26.54 -10.41
CA PHE A 314 -20.23 -25.18 -9.92
C PHE A 314 -19.90 -25.00 -8.44
N GLN A 315 -20.12 -26.02 -7.61
CA GLN A 315 -19.75 -25.95 -6.21
C GLN A 315 -18.23 -25.81 -6.05
N THR A 316 -17.44 -26.56 -6.82
CA THR A 316 -15.97 -26.47 -6.80
C THR A 316 -15.48 -25.08 -7.21
N LEU A 317 -16.09 -24.49 -8.25
CA LEU A 317 -15.78 -23.12 -8.66
C LEU A 317 -16.16 -22.10 -7.58
N LEU A 318 -17.34 -22.25 -6.98
CA LEU A 318 -17.82 -21.38 -5.91
C LEU A 318 -16.87 -21.44 -4.70
N ASP A 319 -16.42 -22.63 -4.30
CA ASP A 319 -15.50 -22.81 -3.18
C ASP A 319 -14.13 -22.14 -3.48
N ARG A 320 -13.63 -22.26 -4.72
CA ARG A 320 -12.41 -21.55 -5.16
C ARG A 320 -12.58 -20.03 -5.13
N LEU A 321 -13.72 -19.51 -5.57
CA LEU A 321 -14.01 -18.08 -5.54
C LEU A 321 -14.15 -17.57 -4.10
N LYS A 322 -14.90 -18.27 -3.25
CA LYS A 322 -15.04 -17.95 -1.82
C LYS A 322 -13.68 -17.93 -1.13
N ALA A 323 -12.86 -18.95 -1.36
CA ALA A 323 -11.50 -18.99 -0.83
C ALA A 323 -10.65 -17.81 -1.35
N CYS A 324 -10.73 -17.48 -2.64
CA CYS A 324 -10.00 -16.34 -3.22
C CYS A 324 -10.45 -14.97 -2.71
N LEU A 325 -11.71 -14.86 -2.28
CA LEU A 325 -12.33 -13.62 -1.84
C LEU A 325 -12.46 -13.53 -0.32
N ASP A 326 -11.85 -14.48 0.41
CA ASP A 326 -11.92 -14.57 1.88
C ASP A 326 -13.37 -14.54 2.41
N VAL A 327 -14.28 -15.21 1.69
CA VAL A 327 -15.68 -15.32 2.08
C VAL A 327 -15.82 -16.29 3.23
N ASN A 328 -16.39 -15.82 4.33
CA ASN A 328 -16.59 -16.57 5.58
C ASN A 328 -17.97 -16.24 6.18
N ASP A 329 -18.34 -16.92 7.27
CA ASP A 329 -19.66 -16.79 7.89
C ASP A 329 -20.05 -15.34 8.25
N SER A 330 -19.08 -14.44 8.45
CA SER A 330 -19.36 -13.04 8.81
C SER A 330 -19.69 -12.13 7.62
N ASN A 331 -19.33 -12.54 6.40
CA ASN A 331 -19.51 -11.73 5.19
C ASN A 331 -20.16 -12.47 4.02
N GLU A 332 -20.49 -13.76 4.19
CA GLU A 332 -21.15 -14.56 3.16
C GLU A 332 -22.45 -13.93 2.66
N HIS A 333 -23.22 -13.27 3.53
CA HIS A 333 -24.46 -12.59 3.14
C HIS A 333 -24.25 -11.41 2.18
N LYS A 334 -23.02 -10.90 2.08
CA LYS A 334 -22.63 -9.82 1.17
C LYS A 334 -22.11 -10.33 -0.17
N PHE A 335 -21.85 -11.64 -0.31
CA PHE A 335 -21.28 -12.25 -1.52
C PHE A 335 -22.33 -13.00 -2.32
N LYS A 336 -22.32 -12.82 -3.65
CA LYS A 336 -23.23 -13.51 -4.55
C LYS A 336 -22.55 -13.89 -5.86
N VAL A 337 -22.85 -15.08 -6.38
CA VAL A 337 -22.53 -15.48 -7.75
C VAL A 337 -23.84 -15.58 -8.54
N THR A 338 -23.89 -14.95 -9.72
CA THR A 338 -25.04 -14.99 -10.62
C THR A 338 -24.63 -15.54 -11.97
N PHE A 339 -25.26 -16.62 -12.41
CA PHE A 339 -25.08 -17.12 -13.77
C PHE A 339 -25.99 -16.35 -14.72
N VAL A 340 -25.41 -15.82 -15.78
CA VAL A 340 -26.14 -15.13 -16.85
C VAL A 340 -26.19 -16.00 -18.09
N ASN A 341 -27.28 -15.91 -18.84
CA ASN A 341 -27.51 -16.76 -20.01
C ASN A 341 -26.79 -16.25 -21.26
N ASP A 342 -26.51 -14.94 -21.32
CA ASP A 342 -25.88 -14.29 -22.46
C ASP A 342 -25.18 -12.99 -22.04
N ALA A 343 -24.63 -12.29 -23.04
CA ALA A 343 -23.91 -11.03 -22.84
C ALA A 343 -24.79 -9.89 -22.29
N LEU A 344 -26.11 -9.94 -22.43
CA LEU A 344 -27.03 -8.90 -21.95
C LEU A 344 -27.24 -8.95 -20.43
N GLY A 345 -26.91 -10.08 -19.80
CA GLY A 345 -26.89 -10.18 -18.33
C GLY A 345 -25.76 -9.40 -17.66
N PHE A 346 -24.79 -8.92 -18.43
CA PHE A 346 -23.70 -8.07 -17.95
C PHE A 346 -24.00 -6.59 -18.19
N GLU A 347 -23.34 -5.73 -17.41
CA GLU A 347 -23.24 -4.33 -17.81
C GLU A 347 -22.25 -4.16 -18.97
N LEU A 348 -22.70 -3.41 -19.98
CA LEU A 348 -21.97 -3.20 -21.22
C LEU A 348 -21.53 -1.74 -21.35
N SER A 349 -20.37 -1.51 -21.96
CA SER A 349 -19.88 -0.17 -22.26
C SER A 349 -20.77 0.55 -23.27
N GLY A 350 -21.06 1.83 -23.03
CA GLY A 350 -22.01 2.59 -23.85
C GLY A 350 -21.61 2.76 -25.32
N THR A 351 -20.31 2.81 -25.62
CA THR A 351 -19.79 3.06 -26.98
C THR A 351 -19.49 1.78 -27.77
N GLY A 352 -19.12 0.69 -27.11
CA GLY A 352 -18.65 -0.54 -27.76
C GLY A 352 -19.46 -1.79 -27.47
N ARG A 353 -20.48 -1.70 -26.58
CA ARG A 353 -21.25 -2.85 -26.07
C ARG A 353 -20.36 -4.00 -25.56
N LYS A 354 -19.18 -3.68 -25.03
CA LYS A 354 -18.26 -4.66 -24.44
C LYS A 354 -18.61 -4.85 -22.98
N VAL A 355 -18.53 -6.09 -22.48
CA VAL A 355 -18.69 -6.38 -21.05
C VAL A 355 -17.68 -5.56 -20.26
N ILE A 356 -18.17 -4.76 -19.32
CA ILE A 356 -17.33 -4.00 -18.40
C ILE A 356 -16.83 -5.00 -17.35
N ARG A 357 -15.51 -5.12 -17.15
CA ARG A 357 -14.98 -6.17 -16.25
C ARG A 357 -15.29 -5.91 -14.77
N PHE A 358 -15.32 -4.64 -14.39
CA PHE A 358 -15.58 -4.18 -13.04
C PHE A 358 -16.55 -3.01 -13.04
N VAL A 359 -17.60 -3.11 -12.23
CA VAL A 359 -18.60 -2.07 -12.02
C VAL A 359 -18.67 -1.76 -10.54
N ASP A 360 -18.49 -0.50 -10.18
CA ASP A 360 -18.67 -0.05 -8.80
C ASP A 360 -19.91 0.87 -8.73
N ARG A 361 -20.98 0.36 -8.13
CA ARG A 361 -22.22 1.11 -7.85
C ARG A 361 -22.32 1.53 -6.38
N SER A 362 -21.30 1.23 -5.58
CA SER A 362 -21.29 1.51 -4.15
C SER A 362 -20.91 2.96 -3.83
N LEU A 363 -20.40 3.68 -4.83
CA LEU A 363 -19.97 5.09 -4.78
C LEU A 363 -21.14 6.07 -4.91
#